data_AF-A0A5B7IRN9-F1
#
_entry.id   AF-A0A5B7IRN9-F1
#
_cell.length_a   1.000
_cell.length_b   1.000
_cell.length_c   1.000
_cell.angle_alpha   90.00
_cell.angle_beta   90.00
_cell.angle_gamma   90.00
#
_symmetry.space_group_name_H-M   'P 1'
#
loop_
_entity.id
_entity.type
_entity.pdbx_description
1 polymer ?
#
loop_
_entity_poly.entity_id
_entity_poly.type
_entity_poly.pdbx_seq_one_letter_code
_entity_poly.pdbx_strand_id
1 'polypeptide(L)'
;MVYLSGKEAAGHGKSASTFTFDDIASLETQATAKPAIDILLTSQWPNVVCNYAKKPEGCDPQSSGSSMISRLAFKLRPRYHFCGTEGTYYERLPYR
;
A
#
# COMPACT_ATOMS: atom_id res chain seq x y z
N MET A 1 -0.36 9.69 -10.82
CA MET A 1 -1.19 9.02 -9.79
C MET A 1 -1.35 7.54 -10.12
N VAL A 2 -1.40 6.70 -9.09
CA VAL A 2 -1.72 5.25 -9.14
C VAL A 2 -2.71 4.94 -8.01
N TYR A 3 -3.65 4.03 -8.25
CA TYR A 3 -4.69 3.64 -7.30
C TYR A 3 -4.85 2.12 -7.27
N LEU A 4 -5.05 1.56 -6.07
CA LEU A 4 -5.39 0.16 -5.84
C LEU A 4 -6.50 0.04 -4.78
N SER A 5 -7.65 -0.51 -5.18
CA SER A 5 -8.79 -0.76 -4.30
C SER A 5 -8.77 -2.16 -3.70
N GLY A 6 -9.42 -2.33 -2.55
CA GLY A 6 -9.71 -3.64 -1.96
C GLY A 6 -8.66 -4.13 -0.97
N LYS A 7 -8.85 -5.35 -0.48
CA LYS A 7 -7.93 -6.03 0.45
C LYS A 7 -7.10 -7.10 -0.24
N GLU A 8 -5.92 -7.39 0.26
CA GLU A 8 -5.10 -8.52 -0.19
C GLU A 8 -5.92 -9.81 -0.05
N ALA A 9 -6.03 -10.57 -1.15
CA ALA A 9 -6.80 -11.80 -1.16
C ALA A 9 -6.19 -12.84 -0.20
N ALA A 10 -6.98 -13.31 0.78
CA ALA A 10 -6.60 -14.40 1.66
C ALA A 10 -6.75 -15.74 0.92
N GLY A 11 -5.73 -16.15 0.17
CA GLY A 11 -5.69 -17.41 -0.59
C GLY A 11 -6.08 -17.26 -2.07
N HIS A 12 -6.69 -18.31 -2.65
CA HIS A 12 -6.86 -18.43 -4.11
C HIS A 12 -8.17 -17.81 -4.66
N GLY A 13 -8.99 -17.16 -3.82
CA GLY A 13 -10.29 -16.63 -4.21
C GLY A 13 -10.28 -15.12 -4.43
N LYS A 14 -10.46 -14.67 -5.69
CA LYS A 14 -10.71 -13.26 -6.00
C LYS A 14 -12.18 -12.93 -5.72
N SER A 15 -12.42 -12.04 -4.76
CA SER A 15 -13.72 -11.40 -4.53
C SER A 15 -13.77 -10.02 -5.21
N ALA A 16 -14.97 -9.42 -5.28
CA ALA A 16 -15.17 -8.10 -5.87
C ALA A 16 -14.36 -6.98 -5.17
N SER A 17 -13.96 -7.19 -3.91
CA SER A 17 -13.26 -6.21 -3.08
C SER A 17 -11.84 -6.65 -2.69
N THR A 18 -11.22 -7.53 -3.48
CA THR A 18 -9.84 -7.99 -3.23
C THR A 18 -8.93 -7.81 -4.42
N PHE A 19 -7.64 -7.61 -4.16
CA PHE A 19 -6.59 -7.62 -5.17
C PHE A 19 -5.67 -8.83 -4.98
N THR A 20 -5.03 -9.25 -6.08
CA THR A 20 -4.07 -10.35 -6.11
C THR A 20 -2.68 -9.85 -6.54
N PHE A 21 -1.71 -10.77 -6.57
CA PHE A 21 -0.37 -10.48 -7.07
C PHE A 21 -0.38 -10.00 -8.53
N ASP A 22 -1.25 -10.55 -9.37
CA ASP A 22 -1.33 -10.16 -10.79
C ASP A 22 -1.77 -8.70 -10.95
N ASP A 23 -2.68 -8.24 -10.09
CA ASP A 23 -3.12 -6.84 -10.07
C ASP A 23 -1.93 -5.92 -9.72
N ILE A 24 -1.09 -6.32 -8.75
CA ILE A 24 0.14 -5.59 -8.37
C ILE A 24 1.15 -5.57 -9.51
N ALA A 25 1.45 -6.72 -10.12
CA ALA A 25 2.43 -6.83 -11.19
C ALA A 25 2.02 -6.02 -12.44
N SER A 26 0.73 -6.01 -12.76
CA SER A 26 0.17 -5.16 -13.82
C SER A 26 0.35 -3.68 -13.52
N LEU A 27 0.08 -3.24 -12.29
CA LEU A 27 0.29 -1.85 -11.87
C LEU A 27 1.76 -1.43 -11.87
N GLU A 28 2.67 -2.30 -11.40
CA GLU A 28 4.12 -2.09 -11.45
C GLU A 28 4.58 -1.85 -12.90
N THR A 29 4.09 -2.67 -13.84
CA THR A 29 4.41 -2.58 -15.26
C THR A 29 3.89 -1.26 -15.86
N GLN A 30 2.62 -0.93 -15.62
CA GLN A 30 2.02 0.32 -16.09
C GLN A 30 2.71 1.57 -15.54
N ALA A 31 3.20 1.51 -14.31
CA ALA A 31 3.88 2.64 -13.69
C ALA A 31 5.30 2.86 -14.23
N THR A 32 5.93 1.85 -14.82
CA THR A 32 7.29 1.97 -15.41
C THR A 32 7.32 2.96 -16.57
N ALA A 33 6.20 3.14 -17.27
CA ALA A 33 6.06 4.13 -18.33
C ALA A 33 5.92 5.59 -17.83
N LYS A 34 5.83 5.82 -16.51
CA LYS A 34 5.63 7.14 -15.91
C LYS A 34 6.94 7.66 -15.30
N PRO A 35 7.32 8.93 -15.53
CA PRO A 35 8.60 9.48 -15.05
C PRO A 35 8.67 9.58 -13.51
N ALA A 36 7.56 9.83 -12.84
CA ALA A 36 7.44 9.81 -11.38
C ALA A 36 5.98 9.61 -10.96
N ILE A 37 5.77 8.98 -9.80
CA ILE A 37 4.45 8.87 -9.19
C ILE A 37 4.38 9.85 -8.01
N ASP A 38 3.52 10.87 -8.09
CA ASP A 38 3.34 11.78 -6.97
C ASP A 38 2.45 11.19 -5.89
N ILE A 39 1.36 10.54 -6.29
CA ILE A 39 0.34 10.01 -5.37
C ILE A 39 0.09 8.54 -5.66
N LEU A 40 0.23 7.72 -4.61
CA LEU A 40 -0.29 6.37 -4.52
C LEU A 40 -1.48 6.35 -3.57
N LEU A 41 -2.60 5.79 -4.01
CA LEU A 41 -3.80 5.61 -3.22
C LEU A 41 -4.07 4.12 -3.04
N THR A 42 -4.20 3.65 -1.80
CA THR A 42 -4.57 2.27 -1.51
C THR A 42 -5.69 2.20 -0.48
N SER A 43 -6.36 1.05 -0.41
CA SER A 43 -7.30 0.81 0.70
C SER A 43 -6.54 0.49 1.98
N GLN A 44 -5.76 -0.59 1.97
CA GLN A 44 -4.97 -1.05 3.12
C GLN A 44 -3.65 -0.31 3.27
N TRP A 45 -3.14 -0.26 4.50
CA TRP A 45 -1.77 0.16 4.78
C TRP A 45 -0.76 -0.78 4.12
N PRO A 46 0.44 -0.30 3.75
CA PRO A 46 1.57 -1.19 3.55
C PRO A 46 1.86 -1.92 4.86
N ASN A 47 2.19 -3.20 4.78
CA ASN A 47 2.72 -3.93 5.92
C ASN A 47 3.94 -3.21 6.50
N VAL A 48 4.03 -3.22 7.83
CA VAL A 48 5.15 -2.69 8.58
C VAL A 48 5.29 -1.16 8.44
N VAL A 49 4.22 -0.44 8.10
CA VAL A 49 4.23 1.02 7.91
C VAL A 49 4.75 1.79 9.13
N CYS A 50 4.52 1.23 10.33
CA CYS A 50 4.91 1.79 11.61
C CYS A 50 6.37 1.45 12.00
N ASN A 51 7.15 0.71 11.18
CA ASN A 51 8.54 0.40 11.50
C ASN A 51 9.44 1.64 11.42
N TYR A 52 10.33 1.76 12.40
CA TYR A 52 11.31 2.86 12.52
C TYR A 52 10.68 4.27 12.57
N ALA A 53 9.38 4.37 12.83
CA ALA A 53 8.65 5.61 12.94
C ALA A 53 7.84 5.64 14.24
N LYS A 54 7.27 6.80 14.56
CA LYS A 54 6.35 6.94 15.68
C LYS A 54 5.15 6.00 15.44
N LYS A 55 4.96 5.02 16.30
CA LYS A 55 3.83 4.08 16.18
C LYS A 55 2.54 4.80 16.58
N PRO A 56 1.49 4.81 15.73
CA PRO A 56 0.17 5.21 16.16
C PRO A 56 -0.35 4.23 17.23
N GLU A 57 -1.16 4.74 18.16
CA GLU A 57 -1.81 3.88 19.16
C GLU A 57 -2.65 2.80 18.45
N GLY A 58 -2.51 1.55 18.89
CA GLY A 58 -3.21 0.42 18.28
C GLY A 58 -2.59 -0.13 16.99
N CYS A 59 -1.51 0.45 16.45
CA CYS A 59 -0.76 -0.15 15.33
C CYS A 59 0.24 -1.19 15.84
N ASP A 60 -0.02 -2.46 15.58
CA ASP A 60 1.00 -3.50 15.70
C ASP A 60 1.73 -3.67 14.35
N PRO A 61 3.03 -3.31 14.25
CA PRO A 61 3.78 -3.39 13.01
C PRO A 61 3.90 -4.81 12.44
N GLN A 62 3.68 -5.86 13.25
CA GLN A 62 3.80 -7.25 12.82
C GLN A 62 2.49 -7.79 12.21
N SER A 63 1.34 -7.18 12.52
CA SER A 63 0.03 -7.64 12.06
C SER A 63 -0.71 -6.64 11.17
N SER A 64 -0.22 -5.40 11.05
CA SER A 64 -0.91 -4.35 10.31
C SER A 64 -0.44 -4.25 8.85
N GLY A 65 -1.39 -4.20 7.92
CA GLY A 65 -1.17 -3.86 6.51
C GLY A 65 -0.89 -5.05 5.57
N SER A 66 -0.71 -4.73 4.29
CA SER A 66 -0.54 -5.67 3.19
C SER A 66 0.91 -5.76 2.73
N SER A 67 1.42 -6.99 2.60
CA SER A 67 2.78 -7.26 2.12
C SER A 67 2.96 -6.84 0.66
N MET A 68 1.92 -7.07 -0.13
CA MET A 68 1.83 -6.68 -1.54
C MET A 68 1.83 -5.16 -1.72
N ILE A 69 1.13 -4.42 -0.85
CA ILE A 69 1.15 -2.95 -0.88
C ILE A 69 2.53 -2.41 -0.47
N SER A 70 3.21 -3.02 0.50
CA SER A 70 4.59 -2.64 0.84
C SER A 70 5.53 -2.78 -0.34
N ARG A 71 5.42 -3.89 -1.09
CA ARG A 71 6.17 -4.09 -2.33
C ARG A 71 5.85 -3.03 -3.36
N LEU A 72 4.56 -2.75 -3.59
CA LEU A 72 4.11 -1.75 -4.55
C LEU A 72 4.66 -0.36 -4.20
N ALA A 73 4.53 0.08 -2.95
CA ALA A 73 5.05 1.36 -2.49
C ALA A 73 6.58 1.45 -2.63
N PHE A 74 7.31 0.37 -2.34
CA PHE A 74 8.75 0.30 -2.52
C PHE A 74 9.18 0.44 -3.99
N LYS A 75 8.45 -0.20 -4.90
CA LYS A 75 8.72 -0.13 -6.35
C LYS A 75 8.38 1.22 -6.93
N LEU A 76 7.23 1.79 -6.57
CA LEU A 76 6.73 3.04 -7.15
C LEU A 76 7.38 4.29 -6.55
N ARG A 77 7.88 4.22 -5.30
CA ARG A 77 8.48 5.33 -4.56
C ARG A 77 7.67 6.63 -4.68
N PRO A 78 6.37 6.60 -4.34
CA PRO A 78 5.50 7.76 -4.51
C PRO A 78 5.94 8.89 -3.58
N ARG A 79 5.64 10.15 -3.93
CA ARG A 79 5.86 11.28 -3.00
C ARG A 79 4.91 11.21 -1.80
N TYR A 80 3.66 10.82 -2.04
CA TYR A 80 2.63 10.66 -1.03
C TYR A 80 1.90 9.32 -1.22
N HIS A 81 1.58 8.67 -0.10
CA HIS A 81 0.83 7.42 -0.07
C HIS A 81 -0.33 7.55 0.93
N PHE A 82 -1.56 7.59 0.43
CA PHE A 82 -2.75 7.68 1.26
C PHE A 82 -3.46 6.33 1.33
N CYS A 83 -3.93 6.00 2.53
CA CYS A 83 -4.62 4.75 2.82
C CYS A 83 -5.92 5.02 3.58
N GLY A 84 -6.93 4.14 3.45
CA GLY A 84 -8.29 4.43 3.92
C GLY A 84 -8.90 3.48 4.95
N THR A 85 -8.37 2.27 5.17
CA THR A 85 -9.13 1.22 5.91
C THR A 85 -8.84 1.09 7.40
N GLU A 86 -7.75 1.67 7.92
CA GLU A 86 -7.30 1.40 9.30
C GLU A 86 -7.95 2.28 10.38
N GLY A 87 -8.87 3.18 10.00
CA GLY A 87 -9.66 3.98 10.94
C GLY A 87 -8.85 4.89 11.89
N THR A 88 -7.56 5.08 11.62
CA THR A 88 -6.61 5.79 12.49
C THR A 88 -5.83 6.81 11.67
N TYR A 89 -5.70 8.04 12.19
CA TYR A 89 -4.82 9.04 11.58
C TYR A 89 -3.36 8.67 11.83
N TYR A 90 -2.60 8.52 10.75
CA TYR A 90 -1.17 8.28 10.83
C TYR A 90 -0.44 9.00 9.70
N GLU A 91 0.55 9.80 10.08
CA GLU A 91 1.43 10.50 9.16
C GLU A 91 2.85 9.94 9.32
N ARG A 92 3.37 9.39 8.23
CA ARG A 92 4.74 8.88 8.14
C ARG A 92 5.64 9.93 7.49
N LEU A 93 6.93 9.89 7.81
CA LEU A 93 7.95 10.58 7.04
C LEU A 93 7.91 10.19 5.54
N PRO A 94 8.27 11.12 4.63
CA PRO A 94 8.32 10.85 3.19
C PRO A 94 9.16 9.63 2.82
N TYR A 95 8.87 9.04 1.66
CA TYR A 95 9.65 7.91 1.11
C TYR A 95 11.02 8.34 0.56
N ARG A 96 11.23 9.64 0.34
CA ARG A 96 12.46 10.24 -0.20
C ARG A 96 13.11 11.14 0.84
#